data_AF-A0A3G2CKC8-F1
#
_entry.id   AF-A0A3G2CKC8-F1
#
_cell.length_a   1.000
_cell.length_b   1.000
_cell.length_c   1.000
_cell.angle_alpha   90.00
_cell.angle_beta   90.00
_cell.angle_gamma   90.00
#
_symmetry.space_group_name_H-M   'P 1'
#
loop_
_entity.id
_entity.type
_entity.pdbx_description
1 polymer ?
#
loop_
_entity_poly.entity_id
_entity_poly.type
_entity_poly.pdbx_seq_one_letter_code
_entity_poly.pdbx_strand_id
1 'polypeptide(L)' 'MLMKLVAHGDDRPAALARMAAALEDCVVEGVRTTLPFLSRVVKHPAFVRGSVHTQMVEQGAFNA' A
#
# COMPACT_ATOMS: atom_id res chain seq x y z
N MET A 1 -12.68 -2.42 10.87
CA MET A 1 -12.17 -2.70 9.50
C MET A 1 -13.24 -2.28 8.51
N LEU A 2 -12.93 -1.45 7.51
CA LEU A 2 -13.92 -0.93 6.53
C LEU A 2 -14.04 -1.84 5.30
N MET A 3 -12.93 -2.15 4.64
CA MET A 3 -12.90 -2.98 3.43
C MET A 3 -11.54 -3.67 3.25
N LYS A 4 -11.47 -4.59 2.29
CA LYS A 4 -10.22 -5.17 1.78
C LYS A 4 -10.10 -4.81 0.30
N LEU A 5 -9.01 -4.14 -0.08
CA LEU A 5 -8.67 -3.90 -1.48
C LEU A 5 -7.67 -4.96 -1.92
N VAL A 6 -7.96 -5.67 -3.00
CA VAL A 6 -7.14 -6.77 -3.51
C VAL A 6 -6.84 -6.52 -4.98
N ALA A 7 -5.57 -6.47 -5.35
CA ALA A 7 -5.12 -6.39 -6.73
C ALA A 7 -4.46 -7.70 -7.15
N HIS A 8 -4.71 -8.10 -8.39
CA HIS A 8 -4.10 -9.26 -9.02
C HIS A 8 -3.38 -8.80 -10.29
N GLY A 9 -2.24 -9.41 -10.61
CA GLY A 9 -1.46 -9.16 -11.81
C GLY A 9 -0.60 -10.38 -12.12
N ASP A 10 -0.15 -10.49 -13.37
CA ASP A 10 0.62 -11.66 -13.86
C ASP A 10 1.99 -11.76 -13.18
N ASP A 11 2.49 -10.63 -12.66
CA ASP A 11 3.69 -10.55 -11.85
C ASP A 11 3.54 -9.52 -10.71
N ARG A 12 4.57 -9.45 -9.86
CA ARG A 12 4.61 -8.52 -8.72
C ARG A 12 4.55 -7.05 -9.17
N PRO A 13 5.35 -6.57 -10.14
CA PRO A 13 5.24 -5.20 -10.65
C PRO A 13 3.83 -4.84 -11.14
N ALA A 14 3.17 -5.70 -11.90
CA ALA A 14 1.82 -5.48 -12.41
C ALA A 14 0.80 -5.41 -11.27
N ALA A 15 0.88 -6.31 -10.28
CA ALA A 15 0.00 -6.27 -9.10
C ALA A 15 0.21 -5.00 -8.26
N LEU A 16 1.46 -4.55 -8.10
CA LEU A 16 1.78 -3.30 -7.39
C LEU A 16 1.25 -2.07 -8.13
N ALA A 17 1.41 -2.00 -9.45
CA ALA A 17 0.90 -0.90 -10.27
C ALA A 17 -0.64 -0.81 -10.18
N ARG A 18 -1.34 -1.95 -10.28
CA ARG A 18 -2.80 -2.02 -10.10
C ARG A 18 -3.24 -1.62 -8.69
N MET A 19 -2.53 -2.06 -7.65
CA MET A 19 -2.82 -1.66 -6.27
C MET A 19 -2.60 -0.15 -6.06
N ALA A 20 -1.54 0.42 -6.62
CA ALA A 20 -1.26 1.86 -6.51
C ALA A 20 -2.36 2.69 -7.15
N ALA A 21 -2.79 2.35 -8.37
CA ALA A 21 -3.91 3.01 -9.04
C ALA A 21 -5.22 2.84 -8.25
N ALA A 22 -5.53 1.63 -7.80
CA ALA A 22 -6.75 1.37 -7.03
C ALA A 22 -6.79 2.13 -5.70
N LEU A 23 -5.64 2.38 -5.05
CA LEU A 23 -5.55 3.20 -3.84
C LEU A 23 -5.70 4.69 -4.13
N GLU A 24 -5.27 5.17 -5.30
CA GLU A 24 -5.46 6.55 -5.75
C GLU A 24 -6.93 6.84 -6.08
N ASP A 25 -7.62 5.88 -6.70
CA ASP A 25 -9.04 5.99 -7.07
C ASP A 25 -9.99 5.71 -5.88
N CYS A 26 -9.47 5.23 -4.75
CA CYS A 26 -10.28 4.86 -3.59
C CYS A 26 -10.72 6.10 -2.79
N VAL A 27 -12.00 6.48 -2.93
CA VAL A 27 -12.62 7.58 -2.19
C VAL A 27 -13.41 7.04 -1.00
N VAL A 28 -13.10 7.54 0.20
CA VAL A 28 -13.85 7.27 1.44
C VAL A 28 -13.99 8.58 2.19
N GLU A 29 -15.24 8.97 2.49
CA GLU A 29 -15.57 10.23 3.14
C GLU A 29 -16.16 10.01 4.54
N GLY A 30 -16.14 11.06 5.37
CA GLY A 30 -16.76 11.08 6.71
C GLY A 30 -15.97 10.39 7.82
N VAL A 31 -14.90 9.66 7.51
CA VAL A 31 -14.04 8.99 8.49
C VAL A 31 -12.56 9.09 8.12
N ARG A 32 -11.68 9.08 9.14
CA ARG A 32 -10.25 8.93 8.92
C ARG A 32 -9.95 7.51 8.44
N THR A 33 -9.11 7.38 7.41
CA THR A 33 -8.73 6.08 6.84
C THR A 33 -7.23 5.84 6.89
N THR A 34 -6.84 4.58 6.65
CA THR A 34 -5.45 4.15 6.48
C THR A 34 -4.97 4.28 5.03
N LEU A 35 -5.80 4.77 4.10
CA LEU A 35 -5.46 4.89 2.67
C LEU A 35 -4.16 5.67 2.42
N PRO A 36 -3.89 6.82 3.07
CA PRO A 36 -2.63 7.54 2.84
C PRO A 36 -1.39 6.75 3.24
N PHE A 37 -1.47 5.98 4.33
CA PHE A 37 -0.38 5.12 4.78
C PHE A 37 -0.15 3.96 3.80
N LEU A 38 -1.22 3.28 3.39
CA LEU A 38 -1.14 2.17 2.44
C LEU A 38 -0.57 2.62 1.08
N SER A 39 -0.94 3.82 0.62
CA SER A 39 -0.40 4.46 -0.60
C SER A 39 1.12 4.70 -0.51
N ARG A 40 1.62 5.14 0.67
CA ARG A 40 3.08 5.24 0.89
C ARG A 40 3.76 3.88 0.89
N VAL A 41 3.19 2.88 1.56
CA VAL A 41 3.77 1.53 1.65
C VAL A 41 3.92 0.90 0.26
N VAL A 42 2.88 0.93 -0.58
CA VAL A 42 2.92 0.29 -1.91
C VAL A 42 3.94 0.94 -2.85
N LYS A 43 4.23 2.23 -2.67
CA LYS A 43 5.22 3.00 -3.45
C LYS A 43 6.63 2.95 -2.85
N HIS A 44 6.78 2.48 -1.61
CA HIS A 44 8.08 2.52 -0.93
C HIS A 44 9.09 1.55 -1.57
N PRO A 45 10.34 1.96 -1.85
CA PRO A 45 11.30 1.14 -2.59
C PRO A 45 11.59 -0.22 -1.93
N ALA A 46 11.63 -0.30 -0.60
CA ALA A 46 11.83 -1.57 0.10
C ALA A 46 10.65 -2.54 -0.10
N PHE A 47 9.42 -2.03 -0.16
CA PHE A 47 8.24 -2.85 -0.45
C PHE A 47 8.23 -3.29 -1.91
N VAL A 48 8.51 -2.39 -2.84
CA VAL A 48 8.59 -2.71 -4.29
C VAL A 48 9.61 -3.83 -4.55
N ARG A 49 10.82 -3.71 -3.96
CA ARG A 49 11.89 -4.74 -4.06
C ARG A 49 11.61 -6.03 -3.29
N GLY A 50 10.55 -6.08 -2.46
CA GLY A 50 10.27 -7.23 -1.59
C GLY A 50 11.24 -7.38 -0.41
N SER A 51 12.04 -6.35 -0.12
CA SER A 51 12.95 -6.31 1.02
C SER A 51 12.18 -5.94 2.29
N VAL A 52 11.35 -6.86 2.78
CA VAL A 52 10.43 -6.62 3.90
C VAL A 52 10.67 -7.58 5.07
N HIS A 53 10.42 -7.09 6.29
CA HIS A 53 10.41 -7.89 7.51
C HIS A 53 9.35 -7.38 8.50
N THR A 54 9.14 -8.12 9.58
CA THR A 54 7.99 -7.97 10.49
C THR A 54 8.02 -6.76 11.41
N GLN A 55 9.09 -5.94 11.39
CA GLN A 55 9.27 -4.79 12.29
C GLN A 55 9.34 -3.44 11.58
N MET A 56 9.15 -3.42 10.25
CA MET A 56 9.36 -2.21 9.46
C MET A 56 8.41 -1.08 9.82
N VAL A 57 7.17 -1.41 10.22
CA VAL A 57 6.16 -0.41 10.59
C VAL A 57 6.54 0.26 11.91
N GLU A 58 6.94 -0.53 12.90
CA GLU A 58 7.39 -0.10 14.23
C GLU A 58 8.68 0.74 14.14
N GLN A 59 9.57 0.38 13.21
CA GLN A 59 10.80 1.13 12.93
C GLN A 59 10.55 2.40 12.09
N GLY A 60 9.30 2.66 11.69
CA GLY A 60 8.94 3.86 10.95
C GLY A 60 9.46 3.88 9.50
N ALA A 61 9.71 2.72 8.90
CA ALA A 61 10.29 2.61 7.55
C ALA A 61 9.44 3.25 6.44
N PHE A 62 8.20 3.65 6.72
CA PHE A 62 7.25 4.24 5.77
C PHE A 62 6.75 5.63 6.18
N ASN A 63 7.46 6.30 7.11
CA ASN A 63 7.06 7.58 7.72
C ASN A 63 7.65 8.82 7.03
N ALA A 64 8.24 8.67 5.84
CA ALA A 64 8.70 9.79 5.02
C ALA A 64 7.52 10.60 4.44
#